data_AF-A0A562LI03-F1
#
_entry.id   AF-A0A562LI03-F1
#
_cell.length_a   1.000
_cell.length_b   1.000
_cell.length_c   1.000
_cell.angle_alpha   90.00
_cell.angle_beta   90.00
_cell.angle_gamma   90.00
#
_symmetry.space_group_name_H-M   'P 1'
#
loop_
_entity.id
_entity.type
_entity.pdbx_description
1 polymer ?
#
loop_
_entity_poly.entity_id
_entity_poly.type
_entity_poly.pdbx_seq_one_letter_code
_entity_poly.pdbx_strand_id
1 'polypeptide(L)'
;MKVQMQGQSLRLRINEAELARLQAGDAVDNLTRLPGGAVSRQAVQLVDAEAPALMATGEGWTYQLPRELLAPYVARLPCRDGLSARLSVGDGTELTVEFEVDVRDSVRSRGTPRRGAQSRRDPDRGSG
;
A
#
# COMPACT_ATOMS: atom_id res chain seq x y z
N MET A 1 2.31 1.44 -1.09
CA MET A 1 1.86 0.04 -1.15
C MET A 1 2.77 -0.73 -2.07
N LYS A 2 3.21 -1.91 -1.66
CA LYS A 2 3.95 -2.86 -2.49
C LYS A 2 3.02 -3.98 -2.92
N VAL A 3 3.01 -4.25 -4.23
CA VAL A 3 2.22 -5.33 -4.84
C VAL A 3 3.19 -6.37 -5.40
N GLN A 4 2.99 -7.63 -5.04
CA GLN A 4 3.69 -8.76 -5.66
C GLN A 4 2.64 -9.71 -6.22
N MET A 5 2.77 -10.06 -7.51
CA MET A 5 1.84 -10.92 -8.21
C MET A 5 2.63 -12.00 -8.93
N GLN A 6 2.26 -13.27 -8.71
CA GLN A 6 2.89 -14.41 -9.38
C GLN A 6 1.88 -15.55 -9.49
N GLY A 7 1.48 -15.89 -10.72
CA GLY A 7 0.44 -16.90 -10.94
C GLY A 7 -0.84 -16.56 -10.18
N GLN A 8 -1.35 -17.52 -9.39
CA GLN A 8 -2.54 -17.37 -8.54
C GLN A 8 -2.22 -16.90 -7.11
N SER A 9 -1.19 -16.07 -6.97
CA SER A 9 -0.82 -15.46 -5.69
C SER A 9 -0.67 -13.94 -5.86
N LEU A 10 -1.32 -13.21 -4.95
CA LEU A 10 -1.27 -11.76 -4.81
C LEU A 10 -0.86 -11.41 -3.38
N ARG A 11 0.25 -10.69 -3.22
CA ARG A 11 0.67 -10.15 -1.93
C ARG A 11 0.63 -8.62 -1.94
N LEU A 12 -0.03 -8.08 -0.93
CA LEU A 12 -0.25 -6.66 -0.68
C LEU A 12 0.44 -6.28 0.60
N ARG A 13 1.38 -5.34 0.55
CA ARG A 13 2.05 -4.81 1.74
C ARG A 13 1.88 -3.30 1.80
N ILE A 14 1.32 -2.81 2.90
CA ILE A 14 1.16 -1.38 3.16
C ILE A 14 2.01 -0.97 4.36
N ASN A 15 2.39 0.30 4.44
CA ASN A 15 3.08 0.83 5.64
C ASN A 15 2.08 1.39 6.67
N GLU A 16 2.59 1.83 7.82
CA GLU A 16 1.76 2.34 8.93
C GLU A 16 0.97 3.62 8.57
N ALA A 17 1.54 4.51 7.74
CA ALA A 17 0.85 5.71 7.28
C ALA A 17 -0.30 5.37 6.31
N GLU A 18 -0.10 4.39 5.45
CA GLU A 18 -1.13 3.85 4.56
C GLU A 18 -2.21 3.11 5.34
N LEU A 19 -1.85 2.37 6.40
CA LEU A 19 -2.81 1.75 7.30
C LEU A 19 -3.70 2.80 7.98
N ALA A 20 -3.10 3.90 8.49
CA ALA A 20 -3.87 4.97 9.11
C ALA A 20 -4.88 5.61 8.15
N ARG A 21 -4.48 5.82 6.88
CA ARG A 21 -5.39 6.28 5.81
C ARG A 21 -6.52 5.27 5.56
N LEU A 22 -6.17 3.99 5.45
CA LEU A 22 -7.15 2.92 5.25
C LEU A 22 -8.17 2.87 6.39
N GLN A 23 -7.72 2.99 7.65
CA GLN A 23 -8.59 3.05 8.83
C GLN A 23 -9.47 4.30 8.86
N ALA A 24 -9.00 5.44 8.34
CA ALA A 24 -9.79 6.65 8.16
C ALA A 24 -10.86 6.53 7.06
N GLY A 25 -10.86 5.43 6.29
CA GLY A 25 -11.81 5.17 5.21
C GLY A 25 -11.30 5.54 3.82
N ASP A 26 -10.06 6.02 3.71
CA ASP A 26 -9.44 6.28 2.40
C ASP A 26 -9.02 4.98 1.72
N ALA A 27 -8.97 4.99 0.40
CA ALA A 27 -8.30 3.94 -0.36
C ALA A 27 -6.78 4.14 -0.33
N VAL A 28 -6.05 3.02 -0.32
CA VAL A 28 -4.59 2.98 -0.54
C VAL A 28 -4.34 2.57 -1.99
N ASP A 29 -3.92 3.53 -2.81
CA ASP A 29 -3.63 3.34 -4.22
C ASP A 29 -2.14 3.04 -4.49
N ASN A 30 -1.89 2.17 -5.47
CA ASN A 30 -0.64 2.01 -6.19
C ASN A 30 -0.91 2.30 -7.66
N LEU A 31 -0.38 3.41 -8.17
CA LEU A 31 -0.61 3.87 -9.53
C LEU A 31 0.72 3.89 -10.28
N THR A 32 0.80 3.15 -11.38
CA THR A 32 1.94 3.19 -12.30
C THR A 32 1.48 3.68 -13.65
N ARG A 33 2.10 4.75 -14.15
CA ARG A 33 1.92 5.23 -15.52
C ARG A 33 2.99 4.60 -16.40
N LEU A 34 2.56 3.94 -17.45
CA LEU A 34 3.41 3.22 -18.38
C LEU A 34 3.65 4.05 -19.65
N PRO A 35 4.76 3.82 -20.38
CA PRO A 35 4.94 4.38 -21.71
C PRO A 35 3.74 4.07 -22.62
N GLY A 36 3.39 4.99 -23.51
CA GLY A 36 2.21 4.87 -24.37
C GLY A 36 0.88 5.26 -23.71
N GLY A 37 0.91 5.81 -22.49
CA GLY A 37 -0.28 6.36 -21.83
C GLY A 37 -1.12 5.33 -21.06
N ALA A 38 -0.71 4.07 -21.04
CA ALA A 38 -1.36 3.04 -20.24
C ALA A 38 -1.19 3.30 -18.74
N VAL A 39 -2.21 2.94 -17.96
CA VAL A 39 -2.25 3.11 -16.52
C VAL A 39 -2.48 1.75 -15.87
N SER A 40 -1.74 1.48 -14.81
CA SER A 40 -1.92 0.32 -13.94
C SER A 40 -2.22 0.80 -12.53
N ARG A 41 -3.46 0.59 -12.08
CA ARG A 41 -3.96 0.98 -10.76
C ARG A 41 -4.32 -0.25 -9.95
N GLN A 42 -3.74 -0.36 -8.77
CA GLN A 42 -4.15 -1.31 -7.75
C GLN A 42 -4.58 -0.53 -6.53
N ALA A 43 -5.70 -0.89 -5.92
CA ALA A 43 -6.19 -0.23 -4.73
C ALA A 43 -6.55 -1.23 -3.64
N VAL A 44 -6.42 -0.81 -2.39
CA VAL A 44 -7.03 -1.49 -1.23
C VAL A 44 -7.99 -0.50 -0.57
N GLN A 45 -9.20 -0.95 -0.29
CA GLN A 45 -10.20 -0.15 0.43
C GLN A 45 -10.91 -0.99 1.49
N LEU A 46 -11.37 -0.33 2.55
CA LEU A 46 -12.23 -0.97 3.54
C LEU A 46 -13.68 -0.95 3.07
N VAL A 47 -14.36 -2.05 3.34
CA VAL A 47 -15.79 -2.20 3.07
C VAL A 47 -16.51 -2.78 4.28
N ASP A 48 -17.80 -2.48 4.37
CA ASP A 48 -18.71 -3.11 5.32
C ASP A 48 -19.34 -4.33 4.63
N ALA A 49 -18.56 -5.41 4.54
CA ALA A 49 -18.94 -6.68 3.93
C ALA A 49 -18.41 -7.85 4.76
N GLU A 50 -18.98 -9.04 4.60
CA GLU A 50 -18.58 -10.22 5.37
C GLU A 50 -17.30 -10.87 4.84
N ALA A 51 -17.04 -10.77 3.53
CA ALA A 51 -15.95 -11.48 2.87
C ALA A 51 -15.09 -10.52 2.02
N PRO A 52 -13.78 -10.78 1.91
CA PRO A 52 -12.92 -10.06 0.97
C PRO A 52 -13.33 -10.31 -0.47
N ALA A 53 -13.13 -9.29 -1.31
CA ALA A 53 -13.37 -9.39 -2.74
C ALA A 53 -12.28 -8.67 -3.54
N LEU A 54 -12.07 -9.10 -4.78
CA LEU A 54 -11.21 -8.43 -5.74
C LEU A 54 -12.04 -8.02 -6.94
N MET A 55 -12.17 -6.71 -7.13
CA MET A 55 -12.96 -6.14 -8.23
C MET A 55 -12.03 -5.69 -9.35
N ALA A 56 -12.24 -6.23 -10.55
CA ALA A 56 -11.57 -5.72 -11.75
C ALA A 56 -12.12 -4.33 -12.13
N THR A 57 -11.24 -3.48 -12.65
CA THR A 57 -11.55 -2.14 -13.15
C THR A 57 -10.89 -1.95 -14.52
N GLY A 58 -11.24 -0.89 -15.25
CA GLY A 58 -10.63 -0.63 -16.57
C GLY A 58 -9.12 -0.41 -16.54
N GLU A 59 -8.55 -0.01 -15.39
CA GLU A 59 -7.12 0.31 -15.24
C GLU A 59 -6.38 -0.64 -14.30
N GLY A 60 -7.03 -1.71 -13.82
CA GLY A 60 -6.45 -2.67 -12.89
C GLY A 60 -7.49 -3.25 -11.95
N TRP A 61 -7.30 -3.18 -10.63
CA TRP A 61 -8.21 -3.82 -9.68
C TRP A 61 -8.24 -3.15 -8.30
N THR A 62 -9.30 -3.43 -7.54
CA THR A 62 -9.45 -3.01 -6.15
C THR A 62 -9.70 -4.20 -5.25
N TYR A 63 -8.85 -4.39 -4.24
CA TYR A 63 -9.06 -5.34 -3.17
C TYR A 63 -9.93 -4.70 -2.07
N GLN A 64 -11.11 -5.27 -1.86
CA GLN A 64 -12.03 -4.89 -0.82
C GLN A 64 -11.77 -5.74 0.41
N LEU A 65 -11.31 -5.09 1.48
CA LEU A 65 -11.01 -5.72 2.75
C LEU A 65 -12.12 -5.39 3.76
N PRO A 66 -12.84 -6.39 4.30
CA PRO A 66 -13.77 -6.19 5.41
C PRO A 66 -13.13 -5.47 6.58
N ARG A 67 -13.79 -4.41 7.06
CA ARG A 67 -13.35 -3.64 8.23
C ARG A 67 -13.18 -4.52 9.47
N GLU A 68 -14.10 -5.47 9.66
CA GLU A 68 -14.11 -6.42 10.77
C GLU A 68 -12.93 -7.40 10.76
N LEU A 69 -12.31 -7.65 9.60
CA LEU A 69 -11.08 -8.47 9.51
C LEU A 69 -9.83 -7.65 9.82
N LEU A 70 -9.84 -6.35 9.51
CA LEU A 70 -8.70 -5.47 9.73
C LEU A 70 -8.49 -5.18 11.23
N ALA A 71 -9.56 -4.87 11.98
CA ALA A 71 -9.46 -4.50 13.40
C ALA A 71 -8.72 -5.53 14.29
N PRO A 72 -9.08 -6.83 14.31
CA PRO A 72 -8.37 -7.84 15.10
C PRO A 72 -6.95 -8.10 14.60
N TYR A 73 -6.70 -7.93 13.29
CA TYR A 73 -5.37 -8.05 12.72
C TYR A 73 -4.44 -6.93 13.21
N VAL A 74 -4.92 -5.67 13.16
CA VAL A 74 -4.14 -4.51 13.63
C VAL A 74 -3.80 -4.62 15.11
N ALA A 75 -4.72 -5.12 15.94
CA ALA A 75 -4.50 -5.33 17.37
C ALA A 75 -3.34 -6.31 17.68
N ARG A 76 -2.96 -7.15 16.72
CA ARG A 76 -1.86 -8.12 16.85
C ARG A 76 -0.51 -7.61 16.33
N LEU A 77 -0.46 -6.41 15.75
CA LEU A 77 0.77 -5.88 15.18
C LEU A 77 1.79 -5.51 16.27
N PRO A 78 3.11 -5.71 16.05
CA PRO A 78 3.71 -6.32 14.86
C PRO A 78 3.60 -7.85 14.90
N CYS A 79 3.09 -8.45 13.81
CA CYS A 79 3.06 -9.90 13.64
C CYS A 79 3.65 -10.32 12.29
N ARG A 80 4.13 -11.57 12.22
CA ARG A 80 4.66 -12.15 10.97
C ARG A 80 3.54 -12.62 10.03
N ASP A 81 2.41 -13.03 10.59
CA ASP A 81 1.29 -13.54 9.81
C ASP A 81 0.46 -12.38 9.27
N GLY A 82 0.21 -12.38 7.95
CA GLY A 82 -0.73 -11.46 7.30
C GLY A 82 -2.17 -11.96 7.35
N LEU A 83 -3.08 -11.16 6.81
CA LEU A 83 -4.45 -11.59 6.50
C LEU A 83 -4.44 -12.36 5.18
N SER A 84 -4.89 -13.61 5.20
CA SER A 84 -4.99 -14.45 3.99
C SER A 84 -6.45 -14.65 3.60
N ALA A 85 -6.74 -14.46 2.32
CA ALA A 85 -8.03 -14.72 1.71
C ALA A 85 -7.85 -15.61 0.47
N ARG A 86 -8.82 -16.48 0.19
CA ARG A 86 -8.90 -17.25 -1.06
C ARG A 86 -10.13 -16.81 -1.82
N LEU A 87 -9.93 -16.41 -3.06
CA LEU A 87 -10.98 -15.90 -3.93
C LEU A 87 -11.17 -16.88 -5.08
N SER A 88 -12.39 -17.38 -5.27
CA SER A 88 -12.70 -18.26 -6.41
C SER A 88 -12.64 -17.49 -7.73
N VAL A 89 -11.99 -18.07 -8.73
CA VAL A 89 -11.83 -17.47 -10.08
C VAL A 89 -12.88 -18.04 -11.07
N GLY A 90 -13.73 -18.96 -10.61
CA GLY A 90 -14.87 -19.49 -11.37
C GLY A 90 -14.60 -20.74 -12.23
N ASP A 91 -13.34 -21.03 -12.54
CA ASP A 91 -12.89 -22.23 -13.27
C ASP A 91 -12.42 -23.37 -12.34
N GLY A 92 -12.73 -23.26 -11.05
CA GLY A 92 -12.24 -24.17 -10.00
C GLY A 92 -10.86 -23.80 -9.46
N THR A 93 -10.20 -22.76 -10.00
CA THR A 93 -8.97 -22.20 -9.42
C THR A 93 -9.29 -21.12 -8.39
N GLU A 94 -8.32 -20.89 -7.50
CA GLU A 94 -8.41 -19.88 -6.45
C GLU A 94 -7.22 -18.93 -6.54
N LEU A 95 -7.50 -17.64 -6.40
CA LEU A 95 -6.49 -16.61 -6.16
C LEU A 95 -6.26 -16.48 -4.66
N THR A 96 -5.04 -16.72 -4.21
CA THR A 96 -4.64 -16.44 -2.82
C THR A 96 -4.20 -15.00 -2.70
N VAL A 97 -4.84 -14.25 -1.80
CA VAL A 97 -4.48 -12.86 -1.47
C VAL A 97 -3.92 -12.80 -0.06
N GLU A 98 -2.70 -12.28 0.08
CA GLU A 98 -2.05 -12.02 1.37
C GLU A 98 -1.93 -10.52 1.59
N PHE A 99 -2.49 -10.00 2.68
CA PHE A 99 -2.40 -8.61 3.09
C PHE A 99 -1.52 -8.46 4.34
N GLU A 100 -0.53 -7.59 4.29
CA GLU A 100 0.46 -7.37 5.33
C GLU A 100 0.65 -5.88 5.63
N VAL A 101 0.92 -5.56 6.90
CA VAL A 101 1.35 -4.22 7.34
C VAL A 101 2.82 -4.25 7.74
N ASP A 102 3.62 -3.39 7.12
CA ASP A 102 5.01 -3.16 7.49
C ASP A 102 5.12 -2.14 8.63
N VAL A 103 5.18 -2.65 9.86
CA VAL A 103 5.34 -1.81 11.06
C VAL A 103 6.79 -1.32 11.24
N ARG A 104 7.78 -1.93 10.55
CA ARG A 104 9.20 -1.57 10.73
C ARG A 104 9.62 -0.32 9.97
N ASP A 105 8.87 0.12 8.97
CA ASP A 105 9.24 1.27 8.13
C ASP A 105 9.03 2.62 8.83
N SER A 106 8.25 2.67 9.91
CA SER A 106 8.00 3.91 10.68
C SER A 106 9.20 4.37 11.51
N VAL A 107 10.16 3.47 11.80
CA VAL A 107 11.42 3.82 12.48
C VAL A 107 12.41 4.51 11.52
N ARG A 108 12.34 4.19 10.21
CA ARG A 108 13.19 4.83 9.18
C ARG A 108 12.67 6.21 8.77
N SER A 109 11.34 6.42 8.78
CA SER A 109 10.75 7.72 8.44
C SER A 109 11.10 8.86 9.40
N ARG A 110 11.56 8.57 10.64
CA ARG A 110 11.94 9.57 11.64
C ARG A 110 13.45 9.79 11.78
N GLY A 111 14.26 9.05 11.02
CA GLY A 111 15.69 8.89 11.28
C GLY A 111 16.62 9.36 10.16
N THR A 112 16.45 10.57 9.60
CA THR A 112 17.60 11.37 9.15
C THR A 112 17.19 12.84 9.02
N PRO A 113 17.57 13.75 9.95
CA PRO A 113 17.68 15.14 9.61
C PRO A 113 18.73 15.23 8.48
N ARG A 114 18.33 15.67 7.29
CA ARG A 114 19.27 16.08 6.25
C ARG A 114 20.11 17.21 6.82
N ARG A 115 21.27 16.88 7.36
CA ARG A 115 22.24 17.84 7.89
C ARG A 115 22.82 18.64 6.72
N GLY A 116 22.46 19.92 6.68
CA GLY A 116 23.24 20.99 6.05
C GLY A 116 23.28 20.98 4.53
N ALA A 117 22.20 21.45 3.89
CA ALA A 117 22.38 22.13 2.61
C ALA A 117 23.13 23.44 2.88
N GLN A 118 24.35 23.47 2.36
CA GLN A 118 25.35 24.50 2.49
C GLN A 118 24.79 25.91 2.23
N SER A 119 25.19 26.84 3.10
CA SER A 119 25.11 28.27 2.88
C SER A 119 25.81 28.64 1.57
N ARG A 120 25.03 28.90 0.52
CA ARG A 120 25.45 29.70 -0.62
C ARG A 120 24.83 31.08 -0.51
N ARG A 121 25.54 31.99 0.16
CA ARG A 121 25.57 33.45 -0.03
C ARG A 121 27.00 33.82 0.42
N ASP A 122 27.85 34.39 -0.41
CA ASP A 122 27.65 35.76 -0.89
C ASP A 122 28.10 36.01 -2.34
N PRO A 123 27.53 37.06 -2.97
CA PRO A 123 27.91 37.54 -4.29
C PRO A 123 29.13 38.45 -4.22
N ASP A 124 29.92 38.35 -5.28
CA ASP A 124 30.91 39.33 -5.69
C ASP A 124 30.27 40.70 -6.00
N ARG A 125 30.79 41.80 -5.40
CA ARG A 125 31.12 43.09 -6.06
C ARG A 125 31.38 44.26 -5.09
N GLY A 126 32.60 44.81 -5.18
CA GLY A 126 32.85 46.24 -5.45
C GLY A 126 32.89 47.25 -4.29
N SER A 127 34.07 47.86 -4.07
CA SER A 127 34.34 49.34 -4.07
C SER A 127 35.63 49.65 -3.30
N GLY A 128 36.58 50.34 -3.94
CA GLY A 128 37.80 50.87 -3.32
C GLY A 128 39.00 50.82 -4.27
#